data_AF-A0A177SNQ8-F1
#
_entry.id   AF-A0A177SNQ8-F1
#
_cell.length_a   1.000
_cell.length_b   1.000
_cell.length_c   1.000
_cell.angle_alpha   90.00
_cell.angle_beta   90.00
_cell.angle_gamma   90.00
#
_symmetry.space_group_name_H-M   'P 1'
#
loop_
_entity.id
_entity.type
_entity.pdbx_description
1 polymer ?
#
loop_
_entity_poly.entity_id
_entity_poly.type
_entity_poly.pdbx_seq_one_letter_code
_entity_poly.pdbx_strand_id
1 'polypeptide(L)'
;MKDPYAVGFWAAVAALGLLTAGYFYGVREVHQLDQARQFLYGAAGLIAALALSALAWIRWQLLKTRRRQLEQGRTLVAIWNTKVALRRVETVFDRYFWGSYWQPGRTFQEVMGELEGTPLERSLEALKAQCQELDQETHDRHRHWLNNARELSSVATAMARERYQLDLCDSQQSSRRGAAVLNRDLEVLVYTWSARLRSFDHQLDELEGEYR
;
A
#
# COMPACT_ATOMS: atom_id res chain seq x y z
N MET A 1 -1.06 -0.01 -23.12
CA MET A 1 -0.22 0.88 -23.97
C MET A 1 0.38 0.02 -25.07
N LYS A 2 0.21 0.38 -26.35
CA LYS A 2 0.84 -0.33 -27.47
C LYS A 2 2.32 0.04 -27.48
N ASP A 3 3.20 -0.93 -27.24
CA ASP A 3 4.65 -0.69 -27.16
C ASP A 3 5.16 -0.06 -28.47
N PRO A 4 5.64 1.21 -28.44
CA PRO A 4 6.12 1.90 -29.64
C PRO A 4 7.36 1.22 -30.26
N TYR A 5 8.04 0.37 -29.48
CA TYR A 5 9.19 -0.43 -29.92
C TYR A 5 8.83 -1.56 -30.89
N ALA A 6 7.56 -1.99 -30.95
CA ALA A 6 7.13 -3.05 -31.85
C ALA A 6 7.21 -2.60 -33.33
N VAL A 7 6.75 -1.38 -33.64
CA VAL A 7 6.70 -0.89 -35.03
C VAL A 7 8.11 -0.69 -35.61
N GLY A 8 9.03 -0.12 -34.82
CA GLY A 8 10.42 0.08 -35.25
C GLY A 8 11.17 -1.22 -35.51
N PHE A 9 10.95 -2.24 -34.67
CA PHE A 9 11.53 -3.57 -34.85
C PHE A 9 11.02 -4.24 -36.13
N TRP A 10 9.70 -4.26 -36.34
CA TRP A 10 9.11 -4.85 -37.56
C TRP A 10 9.53 -4.10 -38.83
N ALA A 11 9.65 -2.76 -38.76
CA ALA A 11 10.15 -1.95 -39.87
C ALA A 11 11.62 -2.26 -40.20
N ALA A 12 12.48 -2.42 -39.20
CA ALA A 12 13.88 -2.79 -39.40
C ALA A 12 14.03 -4.21 -39.99
N VAL A 13 13.24 -5.17 -39.50
CA VAL A 13 13.22 -6.53 -40.04
C VAL A 13 12.72 -6.56 -41.49
N ALA A 14 11.66 -5.80 -41.80
CA ALA A 14 11.14 -5.69 -43.16
C ALA A 14 12.14 -5.03 -44.13
N ALA A 15 12.81 -3.95 -43.69
CA ALA A 15 13.84 -3.27 -44.47
C ALA A 15 15.05 -4.18 -44.75
N LEU A 16 15.50 -4.93 -43.74
CA LEU A 16 16.59 -5.87 -43.90
C LEU A 16 16.21 -7.04 -44.83
N GLY A 17 14.96 -7.54 -44.72
CA GLY A 17 14.39 -8.53 -45.63
C GLY A 17 14.32 -8.04 -47.08
N LEU A 18 13.90 -6.80 -47.30
CA LEU A 18 13.88 -6.18 -48.63
C LEU A 18 15.28 -5.99 -49.22
N LEU A 19 16.25 -5.54 -48.42
CA LEU A 19 17.63 -5.35 -48.86
C LEU A 19 18.30 -6.68 -49.21
N THR A 20 18.08 -7.72 -48.42
CA THR A 20 18.62 -9.07 -48.67
C THR A 20 17.99 -9.73 -49.89
N ALA A 21 16.66 -9.63 -50.04
CA ALA A 21 15.96 -10.14 -51.22
C ALA A 21 16.36 -9.40 -52.51
N GLY A 22 16.47 -8.07 -52.44
CA GLY A 22 16.89 -7.23 -53.57
C GLY A 22 18.32 -7.52 -54.02
N TYR A 23 19.26 -7.68 -53.07
CA TYR A 23 20.64 -8.04 -53.38
C TYR A 23 20.76 -9.46 -53.97
N PHE A 24 20.00 -10.43 -53.43
CA PHE A 24 19.99 -11.80 -53.94
C PHE A 24 19.45 -11.88 -55.38
N TYR A 25 18.37 -11.15 -55.69
CA TYR A 25 17.84 -11.07 -57.06
C TYR A 25 18.84 -10.43 -58.03
N GLY A 26 19.58 -9.40 -57.60
CA GLY A 26 20.63 -8.78 -58.41
C GLY A 26 21.83 -9.70 -58.69
N VAL A 27 22.31 -10.44 -57.69
CA VAL A 27 23.43 -11.41 -57.88
C VAL A 27 23.00 -12.62 -58.73
N ARG A 28 21.72 -13.03 -58.63
CA ARG A 28 21.16 -14.10 -59.45
C ARG A 28 21.19 -13.77 -60.96
N GLU A 29 20.95 -12.52 -61.35
CA GLU A 29 21.04 -12.12 -62.77
C GLU A 29 22.46 -12.27 -63.34
N VAL A 30 23.50 -12.11 -62.51
CA VAL A 30 24.91 -12.20 -62.90
C VAL A 30 25.44 -13.66 -62.93
N HIS A 31 24.57 -14.67 -62.75
CA HIS A 31 24.90 -16.10 -62.83
C HIS A 31 25.99 -16.61 -61.84
N GLN A 32 26.31 -15.87 -60.77
CA GLN A 32 27.25 -16.30 -59.72
C GLN A 32 26.53 -16.95 -58.52
N LEU A 33 26.06 -18.19 -58.72
CA LEU A 33 25.21 -18.91 -57.76
C LEU A 33 25.89 -19.25 -56.43
N ASP A 34 27.20 -19.56 -56.43
CA ASP A 34 27.93 -19.92 -55.20
C ASP A 34 28.13 -18.73 -54.25
N GLN A 35 28.43 -17.54 -54.80
CA GLN A 35 28.56 -16.32 -54.01
C GLN A 35 27.21 -15.87 -53.43
N ALA A 36 26.12 -16.02 -54.19
CA ALA A 36 24.77 -15.74 -53.71
C ALA A 36 24.39 -16.61 -52.50
N ARG A 37 24.78 -17.89 -52.51
CA ARG A 37 24.48 -18.83 -51.42
C ARG A 37 25.24 -18.50 -50.14
N GLN A 38 26.52 -18.14 -50.23
CA GLN A 38 27.32 -17.73 -49.05
C GLN A 38 26.77 -16.43 -48.44
N PHE A 39 26.35 -15.48 -49.27
CA PHE A 39 25.71 -14.24 -48.81
C PHE A 39 24.41 -14.50 -48.06
N LEU A 40 23.58 -15.42 -48.56
CA LEU A 40 22.29 -15.74 -47.95
C LEU A 40 22.46 -16.39 -46.57
N TYR A 41 23.44 -17.27 -46.41
CA TYR A 41 23.78 -17.82 -45.08
C TYR A 41 24.33 -16.76 -44.13
N GLY A 42 25.19 -15.85 -44.60
CA GLY A 42 25.70 -14.74 -43.78
C GLY A 42 24.60 -13.77 -43.33
N ALA A 43 23.69 -13.43 -44.25
CA ALA A 43 22.52 -12.61 -43.96
C ALA A 43 21.57 -13.29 -42.96
N ALA A 44 21.28 -14.58 -43.14
CA ALA A 44 20.47 -15.35 -42.21
C ALA A 44 21.10 -15.41 -40.80
N GLY A 45 22.43 -15.56 -40.71
CA GLY A 45 23.16 -15.51 -39.45
C GLY A 45 23.04 -14.16 -38.74
N LEU A 46 23.17 -13.05 -39.49
CA LEU A 46 22.97 -11.69 -38.97
C LEU A 46 21.54 -11.47 -38.46
N ILE A 47 20.54 -11.91 -39.23
CA ILE A 47 19.12 -11.85 -38.83
C ILE A 47 18.90 -12.64 -37.54
N ALA A 48 19.43 -13.86 -37.45
CA ALA A 48 19.30 -14.69 -36.25
C ALA A 48 19.97 -14.04 -35.03
N ALA A 49 21.16 -13.47 -35.19
CA ALA A 49 21.87 -12.76 -34.11
C ALA A 49 21.10 -11.51 -33.63
N LEU A 50 20.55 -10.73 -34.56
CA LEU A 50 19.71 -9.57 -34.25
C LEU A 50 18.40 -9.98 -33.56
N ALA A 51 17.76 -11.06 -34.00
CA ALA A 51 16.56 -11.59 -33.37
C ALA A 51 16.83 -12.05 -31.93
N LEU A 52 17.93 -12.80 -31.70
CA LEU A 52 18.30 -13.27 -30.37
C LEU A 52 18.64 -12.12 -29.41
N SER A 53 19.37 -11.11 -29.89
CA SER A 53 19.70 -9.93 -29.08
C SER A 53 18.46 -9.09 -28.75
N ALA A 54 17.53 -8.91 -29.69
CA ALA A 54 16.27 -8.25 -29.44
C ALA A 54 15.40 -9.00 -28.41
N LEU A 55 15.30 -10.33 -28.52
CA LEU A 55 14.59 -11.16 -27.55
C LEU A 55 15.22 -11.10 -26.15
N ALA A 56 16.55 -11.12 -26.07
CA ALA A 56 17.27 -10.96 -24.81
C ALA A 56 16.98 -9.59 -24.17
N TRP A 57 16.99 -8.52 -24.97
CA TRP A 57 16.67 -7.16 -24.52
C TRP A 57 15.23 -7.04 -24.02
N ILE A 58 14.26 -7.55 -24.77
CA ILE A 58 12.84 -7.55 -24.37
C ILE A 58 12.64 -8.31 -23.06
N ARG A 59 13.27 -9.49 -22.93
CA ARG A 59 13.21 -10.28 -21.69
C ARG A 59 13.77 -9.51 -20.50
N TRP A 60 14.88 -8.79 -20.71
CA TRP A 60 15.47 -7.97 -19.66
C TRP A 60 14.58 -6.78 -19.26
N GLN A 61 13.97 -6.09 -20.23
CA GLN A 61 13.00 -5.02 -19.96
C GLN A 61 11.75 -5.53 -19.22
N LEU A 62 11.26 -6.70 -19.60
CA LEU A 62 10.12 -7.33 -18.95
C LEU A 62 10.44 -7.71 -17.49
N LEU A 63 11.64 -8.24 -17.24
CA LEU A 63 12.09 -8.52 -15.87
C LEU A 63 12.18 -7.25 -15.03
N LYS A 64 12.73 -6.18 -15.60
CA LYS A 64 12.86 -4.88 -14.91
C LYS A 64 11.51 -4.26 -14.57
N THR A 65 10.56 -4.28 -15.50
CA THR A 65 9.21 -3.75 -15.30
C THR A 65 8.41 -4.58 -14.31
N ARG A 66 8.46 -5.93 -14.41
CA ARG A 66 7.80 -6.81 -13.43
C ARG A 66 8.33 -6.59 -12.01
N ARG A 67 9.63 -6.40 -11.82
CA ARG A 67 10.20 -6.10 -10.50
C ARG A 67 9.61 -4.82 -9.91
N ARG A 68 9.57 -3.73 -10.68
CA ARG A 68 8.96 -2.47 -10.25
C ARG A 68 7.47 -2.60 -9.93
N GLN A 69 6.73 -3.33 -10.77
CA GLN A 69 5.30 -3.57 -10.53
C GLN A 69 5.06 -4.43 -9.28
N LEU A 70 5.95 -5.38 -8.98
CA LEU A 70 5.86 -6.17 -7.76
C LEU A 70 6.17 -5.35 -6.51
N GLU A 71 7.17 -4.48 -6.57
CA GLU A 71 7.48 -3.53 -5.49
C GLU A 71 6.30 -2.58 -5.25
N GLN A 72 5.79 -1.94 -6.31
CA GLN A 72 4.59 -1.09 -6.23
C GLN A 72 3.36 -1.86 -5.72
N GLY A 73 3.14 -3.08 -6.22
CA GLY A 73 2.04 -3.94 -5.77
C GLY A 73 2.13 -4.29 -4.29
N ARG A 74 3.34 -4.57 -3.77
CA ARG A 74 3.56 -4.81 -2.34
C ARG A 74 3.22 -3.59 -1.50
N THR A 75 3.72 -2.42 -1.90
CA THR A 75 3.40 -1.16 -1.21
C THR A 75 1.89 -0.90 -1.18
N LEU A 76 1.18 -1.06 -2.31
CA LEU A 76 -0.27 -0.90 -2.39
C LEU A 76 -1.04 -1.87 -1.48
N VAL A 77 -0.57 -3.12 -1.37
CA VAL A 77 -1.17 -4.10 -0.45
C VAL A 77 -0.94 -3.71 1.01
N ALA A 78 0.25 -3.22 1.36
CA ALA A 78 0.52 -2.72 2.71
C ALA A 78 -0.39 -1.52 3.06
N ILE A 79 -0.57 -0.58 2.14
CA ILE A 79 -1.49 0.57 2.30
C ILE A 79 -2.91 0.07 2.56
N TRP A 80 -3.39 -0.85 1.72
CA TRP A 80 -4.72 -1.42 1.83
C TRP A 80 -4.94 -2.13 3.18
N ASN A 81 -3.99 -2.97 3.60
CA ASN A 81 -4.07 -3.67 4.89
C ASN A 81 -4.13 -2.67 6.05
N THR A 82 -3.38 -1.57 5.96
CA THR A 82 -3.38 -0.51 6.97
C THR A 82 -4.73 0.21 7.02
N LYS A 83 -5.34 0.54 5.87
CA LYS A 83 -6.71 1.11 5.81
C LYS A 83 -7.76 0.17 6.41
N VAL A 84 -7.67 -1.13 6.11
CA VAL A 84 -8.59 -2.13 6.68
C VAL A 84 -8.42 -2.22 8.20
N ALA A 85 -7.17 -2.22 8.69
CA ALA A 85 -6.90 -2.20 10.13
C ALA A 85 -7.45 -0.92 10.80
N LEU A 86 -7.31 0.25 10.16
CA LEU A 86 -7.82 1.53 10.66
C LEU A 86 -9.36 1.50 10.81
N ARG A 87 -10.08 1.05 9.78
CA ARG A 87 -11.55 0.88 9.84
C ARG A 87 -11.97 -0.13 10.91
N ARG A 88 -11.18 -1.18 11.12
CA ARG A 88 -11.44 -2.15 12.19
C ARG A 88 -11.28 -1.50 13.57
N VAL A 89 -10.27 -0.66 13.76
CA VAL A 89 -10.09 0.11 14.99
C VAL A 89 -11.27 1.05 15.23
N GLU A 90 -11.70 1.80 14.21
CA GLU A 90 -12.85 2.71 14.31
C GLU A 90 -14.14 1.96 14.72
N THR A 91 -14.44 0.85 14.05
CA THR A 91 -15.65 0.04 14.35
C THR A 91 -15.60 -0.61 15.73
N VAL A 92 -14.44 -1.14 16.14
CA VAL A 92 -14.27 -1.73 17.47
C VAL A 92 -14.31 -0.65 18.55
N PHE A 93 -13.73 0.53 18.29
CA PHE A 93 -13.76 1.68 19.18
C PHE A 93 -15.19 2.12 19.44
N ASP A 94 -15.99 2.34 18.39
CA ASP A 94 -17.38 2.77 18.53
C ASP A 94 -18.19 1.75 19.33
N ARG A 95 -17.99 0.46 19.06
CA ARG A 95 -18.68 -0.62 19.78
C ARG A 95 -18.23 -0.74 21.24
N TYR A 96 -16.97 -0.41 21.53
CA TYR A 96 -16.40 -0.49 22.88
C TYR A 96 -16.86 0.68 23.74
N PHE A 97 -16.78 1.92 23.24
CA PHE A 97 -17.08 3.14 24.01
C PHE A 97 -18.55 3.53 24.01
N TRP A 98 -19.26 3.34 22.89
CA TRP A 98 -20.66 3.76 22.74
C TRP A 98 -21.64 2.60 22.70
N GLY A 99 -21.14 1.38 22.53
CA GLY A 99 -21.94 0.16 22.49
C GLY A 99 -22.11 -0.51 23.86
N SER A 100 -22.60 -1.74 23.83
CA SER A 100 -22.95 -2.51 25.03
C SER A 100 -21.76 -3.09 25.81
N TYR A 101 -20.53 -2.88 25.35
CA TYR A 101 -19.33 -3.42 26.03
C TYR A 101 -18.92 -2.60 27.23
N TRP A 102 -19.18 -1.29 27.23
CA TRP A 102 -18.95 -0.45 28.38
C TRP A 102 -20.00 -0.71 29.46
N GLN A 103 -19.57 -1.21 30.61
CA GLN A 103 -20.43 -1.46 31.77
C GLN A 103 -20.05 -0.50 32.90
N PRO A 104 -20.97 0.38 33.35
CA PRO A 104 -20.72 1.29 34.47
C PRO A 104 -20.44 0.53 35.77
N GLY A 105 -19.51 1.02 36.59
CA GLY A 105 -19.25 0.51 37.94
C GLY A 105 -18.08 -0.48 38.10
N ARG A 106 -17.22 -0.65 37.09
CA ARG A 106 -15.95 -1.41 37.23
C ARG A 106 -14.91 -0.62 38.04
N THR A 107 -13.82 -1.26 38.47
CA THR A 107 -12.71 -0.58 39.17
C THR A 107 -11.66 -0.05 38.19
N PHE A 108 -10.87 0.96 38.59
CA PHE A 108 -9.85 1.61 37.72
C PHE A 108 -8.83 0.60 37.22
N GLN A 109 -8.48 -0.35 38.08
CA GLN A 109 -7.51 -1.39 37.83
C GLN A 109 -8.09 -2.50 36.92
N GLU A 110 -9.41 -2.70 36.92
CA GLU A 110 -10.09 -3.52 35.91
C GLU A 110 -10.22 -2.77 34.59
N VAL A 111 -10.56 -1.48 34.55
CA VAL A 111 -10.70 -0.73 33.28
C VAL A 111 -9.36 -0.48 32.59
N MET A 112 -8.31 -0.16 33.35
CA MET A 112 -6.95 0.04 32.81
C MET A 112 -6.17 -1.27 32.68
N GLY A 113 -6.43 -2.26 33.54
CA GLY A 113 -5.82 -3.59 33.48
C GLY A 113 -6.52 -4.57 32.53
N GLU A 114 -7.76 -4.31 32.11
CA GLU A 114 -8.44 -5.06 31.04
C GLU A 114 -8.35 -4.37 29.68
N LEU A 115 -7.87 -3.11 29.56
CA LEU A 115 -7.51 -2.61 28.23
C LEU A 115 -6.53 -3.60 27.59
N GLU A 116 -5.60 -4.13 28.39
CA GLU A 116 -4.83 -5.35 28.13
C GLU A 116 -5.76 -6.57 27.92
N GLY A 117 -5.85 -7.03 26.67
CA GLY A 117 -6.66 -8.17 26.24
C GLY A 117 -8.02 -7.80 25.65
N THR A 118 -8.42 -6.52 25.65
CA THR A 118 -9.67 -6.08 25.00
C THR A 118 -9.62 -6.25 23.48
N PRO A 119 -10.81 -6.39 22.82
CA PRO A 119 -10.87 -6.33 21.37
C PRO A 119 -10.32 -5.01 20.80
N LEU A 120 -10.42 -3.91 21.57
CA LEU A 120 -9.91 -2.61 21.18
C LEU A 120 -8.38 -2.59 21.16
N GLU A 121 -7.72 -3.01 22.23
CA GLU A 121 -6.25 -3.07 22.24
C GLU A 121 -5.72 -4.01 21.16
N ARG A 122 -6.29 -5.20 20.99
CA ARG A 122 -5.89 -6.11 19.91
C ARG A 122 -6.01 -5.47 18.52
N SER A 123 -7.05 -4.65 18.31
CA SER A 123 -7.21 -3.92 17.05
C SER A 123 -6.16 -2.80 16.89
N LEU A 124 -5.81 -2.10 17.96
CA LEU A 124 -4.76 -1.06 17.96
C LEU A 124 -3.36 -1.67 17.79
N GLU A 125 -3.09 -2.82 18.39
CA GLU A 125 -1.84 -3.56 18.19
C GLU A 125 -1.72 -4.09 16.75
N ALA A 126 -2.81 -4.63 16.21
CA ALA A 126 -2.86 -5.02 14.79
C ALA A 126 -2.60 -3.81 13.88
N LEU A 127 -3.19 -2.64 14.18
CA LEU A 127 -2.91 -1.41 13.44
C LEU A 127 -1.44 -1.00 13.54
N LYS A 128 -0.84 -1.02 14.75
CA LYS A 128 0.60 -0.72 14.94
C LYS A 128 1.49 -1.67 14.12
N ALA A 129 1.17 -2.96 14.08
CA ALA A 129 1.91 -3.94 13.29
C ALA A 129 1.81 -3.64 11.78
N GLN A 130 0.62 -3.33 11.27
CA GLN A 130 0.44 -2.95 9.86
C GLN A 130 1.15 -1.63 9.53
N CYS A 131 1.12 -0.65 10.42
CA CYS A 131 1.85 0.62 10.24
C CYS A 131 3.36 0.42 10.23
N GLN A 132 3.89 -0.53 11.01
CA GLN A 132 5.31 -0.88 11.01
C GLN A 132 5.73 -1.55 9.70
N GLU A 133 4.87 -2.36 9.09
CA GLU A 133 5.10 -2.94 7.76
C GLU A 133 5.04 -1.85 6.68
N LEU A 134 4.08 -0.93 6.78
CA LEU A 134 3.96 0.22 5.89
C LEU A 134 5.18 1.15 5.96
N ASP A 135 5.69 1.45 7.15
CA ASP A 135 6.92 2.24 7.34
C ASP A 135 8.14 1.57 6.69
N GLN A 136 8.21 0.23 6.70
CA GLN A 136 9.30 -0.52 6.05
C GLN A 136 9.19 -0.46 4.52
N GLU A 137 8.00 -0.66 3.98
CA GLU A 137 7.73 -0.64 2.54
C GLU A 137 7.91 0.77 1.94
N THR A 138 7.46 1.81 2.65
CA THR A 138 7.65 3.22 2.25
C THR A 138 9.06 3.76 2.52
N HIS A 139 9.94 2.95 3.14
CA HIS A 139 11.30 3.32 3.53
C HIS A 139 11.36 4.59 4.40
N ASP A 140 10.31 4.86 5.17
CA ASP A 140 10.24 6.05 6.01
C ASP A 140 11.14 5.91 7.24
N ARG A 141 12.18 6.75 7.30
CA ARG A 141 13.16 6.75 8.40
C ARG A 141 12.55 7.22 9.72
N HIS A 142 11.48 8.00 9.68
CA HIS A 142 10.90 8.60 10.88
C HIS A 142 9.80 7.73 11.52
N ARG A 143 9.45 6.59 10.90
CA ARG A 143 8.37 5.70 11.36
C ARG A 143 7.07 6.48 11.61
N HIS A 144 6.73 7.35 10.68
CA HIS A 144 5.62 8.29 10.80
C HIS A 144 4.30 7.54 11.07
N TRP A 145 4.05 6.44 10.35
CA TRP A 145 2.81 5.68 10.47
C TRP A 145 2.68 5.00 11.84
N LEU A 146 3.76 4.38 12.32
CA LEU A 146 3.78 3.78 13.65
C LEU A 146 3.57 4.83 14.75
N ASN A 147 4.14 6.04 14.61
CA ASN A 147 3.94 7.12 15.58
C ASN A 147 2.48 7.58 15.59
N ASN A 148 1.85 7.77 14.43
CA ASN A 148 0.42 8.09 14.34
C ASN A 148 -0.47 7.00 14.98
N ALA A 149 -0.14 5.71 14.80
CA ALA A 149 -0.87 4.62 15.45
C ALA A 149 -0.69 4.60 16.99
N ARG A 150 0.50 4.93 17.49
CA ARG A 150 0.75 5.09 18.94
C ARG A 150 0.00 6.28 19.51
N GLU A 151 -0.07 7.35 18.76
CA GLU A 151 -0.82 8.55 19.08
C GLU A 151 -2.33 8.34 19.10
N LEU A 152 -2.88 7.53 18.20
CA LEU A 152 -4.28 7.07 18.28
C LEU A 152 -4.49 6.23 19.55
N SER A 153 -3.58 5.29 19.83
CA SER A 153 -3.63 4.45 21.02
C SER A 153 -3.62 5.27 22.31
N SER A 154 -2.81 6.34 22.40
CA SER A 154 -2.76 7.17 23.60
C SER A 154 -4.05 7.98 23.83
N VAL A 155 -4.67 8.47 22.75
CA VAL A 155 -5.97 9.16 22.83
C VAL A 155 -7.07 8.17 23.25
N ALA A 156 -7.06 6.92 22.74
CA ALA A 156 -7.99 5.88 23.19
C ALA A 156 -7.85 5.55 24.69
N THR A 157 -6.61 5.43 25.18
CA THR A 157 -6.35 5.22 26.61
C THR A 157 -6.79 6.42 27.46
N ALA A 158 -6.56 7.65 26.99
CA ALA A 158 -7.03 8.86 27.67
C ALA A 158 -8.57 8.90 27.73
N MET A 159 -9.25 8.53 26.63
CA MET A 159 -10.72 8.44 26.62
C MET A 159 -11.25 7.38 27.59
N ALA A 160 -10.63 6.21 27.67
CA ALA A 160 -11.00 5.17 28.63
C ALA A 160 -10.88 5.69 30.08
N ARG A 161 -9.80 6.42 30.36
CA ARG A 161 -9.56 7.03 31.68
C ARG A 161 -10.59 8.10 32.04
N GLU A 162 -10.88 9.03 31.13
CA GLU A 162 -11.87 10.08 31.35
C GLU A 162 -13.28 9.50 31.52
N ARG A 163 -13.62 8.50 30.70
CA ARG A 163 -14.91 7.81 30.79
C ARG A 163 -15.07 7.09 32.14
N TYR A 164 -14.01 6.45 32.62
CA TYR A 164 -13.98 5.84 33.94
C TYR A 164 -14.19 6.85 35.07
N GLN A 165 -13.51 8.01 35.01
CA GLN A 165 -13.67 9.06 36.02
C GLN A 165 -15.10 9.59 36.07
N LEU A 166 -15.75 9.70 34.91
CA LEU A 166 -17.16 10.09 34.84
C LEU A 166 -18.09 9.10 35.51
N ASP A 167 -17.93 7.80 35.24
CA ASP A 167 -18.76 6.77 35.89
C ASP A 167 -18.57 6.75 37.42
N LEU A 168 -17.35 6.99 37.90
CA LEU A 168 -17.08 7.16 39.33
C LEU A 168 -17.77 8.41 39.89
N CYS A 169 -17.64 9.56 39.24
CA CYS A 169 -18.25 10.81 39.68
C CYS A 169 -19.78 10.73 39.67
N ASP A 170 -20.39 10.10 38.66
CA ASP A 170 -21.83 9.86 38.59
C ASP A 170 -22.31 8.91 39.71
N SER A 171 -21.53 7.88 40.03
CA SER A 171 -21.83 6.99 41.16
C SER A 171 -21.81 7.72 42.51
N GLN A 172 -20.89 8.68 42.70
CA GLN A 172 -20.82 9.53 43.90
C GLN A 172 -21.90 10.64 43.90
N GLN A 173 -22.21 11.25 42.75
CA GLN A 173 -23.21 12.32 42.61
C GLN A 173 -24.65 11.83 42.57
N SER A 174 -24.90 10.53 42.35
CA SER A 174 -26.23 9.91 42.54
C SER A 174 -26.79 10.12 43.96
N SER A 175 -25.95 10.51 44.94
CA SER A 175 -26.35 10.92 46.29
C SER A 175 -26.74 12.41 46.43
N ARG A 176 -26.44 13.29 45.46
CA ARG A 176 -26.66 14.74 45.55
C ARG A 176 -26.89 15.41 44.18
N ARG A 177 -28.16 15.43 43.75
CA ARG A 177 -28.78 16.27 42.68
C ARG A 177 -28.11 16.25 41.30
N GLY A 178 -28.89 15.78 40.32
CA GLY A 178 -28.52 15.70 38.91
C GLY A 178 -28.18 17.05 38.28
N ALA A 179 -27.02 17.06 37.63
CA ALA A 179 -26.72 17.91 36.49
C ALA A 179 -25.82 17.06 35.58
N ALA A 180 -26.32 16.71 34.40
CA ALA A 180 -25.51 16.07 33.37
C ALA A 180 -24.47 17.09 32.87
N VAL A 181 -23.33 17.15 33.55
CA VAL A 181 -22.17 17.90 33.07
C VAL A 181 -21.52 17.01 32.02
N LEU A 182 -21.81 17.28 30.74
CA LEU A 182 -20.96 16.77 29.67
C LEU A 182 -19.53 17.24 29.98
N ASN A 183 -18.66 16.28 30.31
CA ASN A 183 -17.26 16.58 30.60
C ASN A 183 -16.58 17.05 29.32
N ARG A 184 -16.21 18.33 29.30
CA ARG A 184 -15.54 19.01 28.19
C ARG A 184 -14.27 18.27 27.76
N ASP A 185 -13.58 17.61 28.69
CA ASP A 185 -12.35 16.89 28.40
C ASP A 185 -12.61 15.61 27.59
N LEU A 186 -13.69 14.88 27.90
CA LEU A 186 -14.10 13.73 27.08
C LEU A 186 -14.54 14.17 25.68
N GLU A 187 -15.29 15.27 25.57
CA GLU A 187 -15.71 15.82 24.28
C GLU A 187 -14.51 16.20 23.40
N VAL A 188 -13.51 16.89 23.98
CA VAL A 188 -12.26 17.23 23.29
C VAL A 188 -11.53 15.97 22.80
N LEU A 189 -11.47 14.91 23.61
CA LEU A 189 -10.83 13.66 23.20
C LEU A 189 -11.59 12.96 22.06
N VAL A 190 -12.92 12.96 22.07
CA VAL A 190 -13.74 12.41 20.97
C VAL A 190 -13.54 13.19 19.67
N TYR A 191 -13.48 14.53 19.75
CA TYR A 191 -13.11 15.36 18.60
C TYR A 191 -11.69 15.08 18.12
N THR A 192 -10.74 14.95 19.03
CA THR A 192 -9.33 14.65 18.69
C THR A 192 -9.21 13.28 18.01
N TRP A 193 -9.93 12.27 18.51
CA TRP A 193 -9.99 10.94 17.92
C TRP A 193 -10.54 10.97 16.49
N SER A 194 -11.72 11.56 16.30
CA SER A 194 -12.35 11.63 14.98
C SER A 194 -11.54 12.46 13.98
N ALA A 195 -10.93 13.56 14.41
CA ALA A 195 -10.03 14.36 13.57
C ALA A 195 -8.80 13.55 13.15
N ARG A 196 -8.19 12.81 14.08
CA ARG A 196 -7.02 11.97 13.80
C ARG A 196 -7.32 10.79 12.89
N LEU A 197 -8.46 10.12 13.08
CA LEU A 197 -8.89 9.05 12.16
C LEU A 197 -9.03 9.57 10.73
N ARG A 198 -9.70 10.72 10.56
CA ARG A 198 -9.87 11.35 9.24
C ARG A 198 -8.56 11.79 8.63
N SER A 199 -7.66 12.40 9.41
CA SER A 199 -6.35 12.79 8.90
C SER A 199 -5.51 11.58 8.49
N PHE A 200 -5.57 10.49 9.27
CA PHE A 200 -4.86 9.25 8.95
C PHE A 200 -5.39 8.65 7.65
N ASP A 201 -6.71 8.52 7.50
CA ASP A 201 -7.34 7.98 6.28
C ASP A 201 -6.98 8.83 5.06
N HIS A 202 -7.00 10.16 5.19
CA HIS A 202 -6.62 11.08 4.12
C HIS A 202 -5.15 10.93 3.71
N GLN A 203 -4.23 10.83 4.67
CA GLN A 203 -2.82 10.59 4.38
C GLN A 203 -2.60 9.24 3.66
N LEU A 204 -3.36 8.21 4.01
CA LEU A 204 -3.31 6.92 3.32
C LEU A 204 -3.90 6.99 1.90
N ASP A 205 -4.90 7.85 1.65
CA ASP A 205 -5.43 8.12 0.31
C ASP A 205 -4.41 8.87 -0.57
N GLU A 206 -3.76 9.89 -0.02
CA GLU A 206 -2.69 10.63 -0.72
C GLU A 206 -1.54 9.69 -1.09
N LEU A 207 -1.08 8.87 -0.14
CA LEU A 207 -0.04 7.89 -0.38
C LEU A 207 -0.48 6.81 -1.39
N GLU A 208 -1.73 6.33 -1.37
CA GLU A 208 -2.23 5.44 -2.44
C GLU A 208 -2.16 6.10 -3.82
N GLY A 209 -2.43 7.40 -3.90
CA GLY A 209 -2.33 8.19 -5.14
C GLY A 209 -0.92 8.28 -5.72
N GLU A 210 0.12 8.27 -4.89
CA GLU A 210 1.52 8.30 -5.34
C GLU A 210 1.99 7.00 -6.00
N TYR A 211 1.38 5.86 -5.63
CA TYR A 211 1.78 4.52 -6.09
C TYR A 211 0.89 3.94 -7.20
N ARG A 212 -0.13 4.67 -7.65
CA ARG A 212 -1.11 4.25 -8.68
C ARG A 212 -0.73 4.70 -10.09
#